data_AF-A0A257CCA1-F1
#
_entry.id   AF-A0A257CCA1-F1
#
_cell.length_a   1.000
_cell.length_b   1.000
_cell.length_c   1.000
_cell.angle_alpha   90.00
_cell.angle_beta   90.00
_cell.angle_gamma   90.00
#
_symmetry.space_group_name_H-M   'P 1'
#
loop_
_entity.id
_entity.type
_entity.pdbx_description
1 polymer ?
#
loop_
_entity_poly.entity_id
_entity_poly.type
_entity_poly.pdbx_seq_one_letter_code
_entity_poly.pdbx_strand_id
1 'polypeptide(L)'
;MSQQAAPWPASPRRCTTGSTTMHNTLAPNPPALSGAHLEPAPRRPMLVPFGVIRIARGVGSGPTVQAARDSALLSAGLGNYHLIPLGAAMPPGSQIVRGRLQGHPLEFGQRVYGVLSIATESRPGRSVYAGLGWAREPVGGQGLMVDLQDADEDRLTRGLHTSLHHMQKDRGVSFGPVSTEIAGMQCDSDPVCALVVAVFRCEPW
;
A
#
# COMPACT_ATOMS: atom_id res chain seq x y z
N MET A 1 -2.79 -16.90 -41.37
CA MET A 1 -3.69 -17.44 -40.32
C MET A 1 -4.35 -16.26 -39.64
N SER A 2 -5.48 -15.83 -40.21
CA SER A 2 -6.27 -14.70 -39.72
C SER A 2 -7.32 -15.22 -38.75
N GLN A 3 -7.37 -14.69 -37.53
CA GLN A 3 -8.49 -14.94 -36.62
C GLN A 3 -9.36 -13.67 -36.55
N GLN A 4 -10.60 -13.86 -37.01
CA GLN A 4 -11.67 -12.86 -37.06
C GLN A 4 -12.28 -12.66 -35.68
N ALA A 5 -12.58 -11.41 -35.36
CA ALA A 5 -13.39 -11.01 -34.23
C ALA A 5 -14.87 -11.38 -34.47
N ALA A 6 -15.54 -11.91 -33.44
CA ALA A 6 -16.98 -12.17 -33.46
C ALA A 6 -17.77 -10.89 -33.04
N PRO A 7 -18.94 -10.61 -33.64
CA PRO A 7 -19.71 -9.41 -33.37
C PRO A 7 -20.74 -9.58 -32.23
N TRP A 8 -20.93 -8.50 -31.46
CA TRP A 8 -22.04 -8.29 -30.54
C TRP A 8 -23.36 -8.12 -31.32
N PRO A 9 -24.51 -8.67 -30.87
CA PRO A 9 -25.81 -8.25 -31.38
C PRO A 9 -26.49 -7.20 -30.49
N ALA A 10 -27.21 -6.33 -31.20
CA ALA A 10 -27.94 -5.15 -30.75
C ALA A 10 -29.28 -5.45 -30.04
N SER A 11 -29.81 -4.38 -29.44
CA SER A 11 -31.05 -4.18 -28.67
C SER A 11 -32.37 -4.40 -29.47
N PRO A 12 -33.52 -3.85 -29.04
CA PRO A 12 -34.46 -4.29 -28.01
C PRO A 12 -35.80 -4.77 -28.61
N ARG A 13 -36.66 -5.48 -27.86
CA ARG A 13 -38.06 -5.71 -28.25
C ARG A 13 -39.02 -5.04 -27.27
N ARG A 14 -39.86 -4.15 -27.81
CA ARG A 14 -41.12 -3.64 -27.24
C ARG A 14 -42.30 -4.34 -27.92
N CYS A 15 -43.49 -4.06 -27.39
CA CYS A 15 -44.85 -4.53 -27.72
C CYS A 15 -45.23 -5.78 -26.94
N THR A 16 -46.32 -5.81 -26.18
CA THR A 16 -47.67 -5.42 -26.60
C THR A 16 -48.53 -4.84 -25.47
N THR A 17 -49.45 -3.96 -25.85
CA THR A 17 -50.59 -3.46 -25.08
C THR A 17 -51.69 -4.52 -25.01
N GLY A 18 -52.06 -4.94 -23.80
CA GLY A 18 -53.26 -5.72 -23.51
C GLY A 18 -54.24 -4.88 -22.70
N SER A 19 -55.37 -4.53 -23.32
CA SER A 19 -56.53 -3.92 -22.68
C SER A 19 -57.24 -4.95 -21.80
N THR A 20 -57.51 -4.65 -20.54
CA THR A 20 -58.47 -5.42 -19.74
C THR A 20 -59.24 -4.49 -18.81
N THR A 21 -60.55 -4.65 -18.88
CA THR A 21 -61.65 -3.92 -18.29
C THR A 21 -61.58 -3.82 -16.76
N MET A 22 -61.93 -2.63 -16.25
CA MET A 22 -62.08 -2.36 -14.82
C MET A 22 -63.25 -3.15 -14.22
N HIS A 23 -62.96 -3.95 -13.20
CA HIS A 23 -63.94 -4.29 -12.16
C HIS A 23 -63.45 -3.69 -10.84
N ASN A 24 -64.24 -2.73 -10.34
CA ASN A 24 -63.98 -1.98 -9.13
C ASN A 24 -64.45 -2.82 -7.93
N THR A 25 -63.51 -3.52 -7.27
CA THR A 25 -63.76 -4.21 -6.00
C THR A 25 -62.94 -3.51 -4.92
N LEU A 26 -63.60 -2.87 -3.95
CA LEU A 26 -62.95 -2.26 -2.79
C LEU A 26 -62.14 -3.33 -2.04
N ALA A 27 -60.82 -3.14 -1.99
CA ALA A 27 -59.94 -3.94 -1.14
C ALA A 27 -60.15 -3.56 0.34
N PRO A 28 -60.14 -4.53 1.27
CA PRO A 28 -60.15 -4.23 2.70
C PRO A 28 -58.84 -3.54 3.12
N ASN A 29 -58.93 -2.62 4.07
CA ASN A 29 -57.80 -1.87 4.61
C ASN A 29 -56.67 -2.81 5.10
N PRO A 30 -55.39 -2.49 4.83
CA PRO A 30 -54.28 -3.24 5.40
C PRO A 30 -54.24 -3.04 6.93
N PRO A 31 -53.80 -4.05 7.70
CA PRO A 31 -53.59 -3.89 9.13
C PRO A 31 -52.49 -2.85 9.38
N ALA A 32 -52.69 -2.04 10.43
CA ALA A 32 -51.71 -1.05 10.87
C ALA A 32 -50.36 -1.73 11.11
N LEU A 33 -49.33 -1.29 10.37
CA LEU A 33 -47.95 -1.70 10.61
C LEU A 33 -47.54 -1.14 11.98
N SER A 34 -47.52 -2.04 12.97
CA SER A 34 -46.87 -1.83 14.26
C SER A 34 -45.47 -1.27 14.03
N GLY A 35 -45.16 -0.17 14.71
CA GLY A 35 -43.91 0.56 14.53
C GLY A 35 -42.70 -0.36 14.66
N ALA A 36 -42.07 -0.67 13.53
CA ALA A 36 -40.78 -1.33 13.51
C ALA A 36 -39.80 -0.36 14.17
N HIS A 37 -39.36 -0.70 15.38
CA HIS A 37 -38.21 -0.08 16.01
C HIS A 37 -37.03 -0.31 15.05
N LEU A 38 -36.66 0.72 14.29
CA LEU A 38 -35.41 0.70 13.54
C LEU A 38 -34.30 0.63 14.57
N GLU A 39 -33.76 -0.56 14.78
CA GLU A 39 -32.50 -0.75 15.47
C GLU A 39 -31.49 0.26 14.92
N PRO A 40 -30.88 1.10 15.76
CA PRO A 40 -29.89 2.07 15.29
C PRO A 40 -28.79 1.30 14.59
N ALA A 41 -28.44 1.75 13.37
CA ALA A 41 -27.39 1.14 12.57
C ALA A 41 -26.16 0.86 13.46
N PRO A 42 -25.55 -0.34 13.37
CA PRO A 42 -24.45 -0.71 14.24
C PRO A 42 -23.39 0.40 14.17
N ARG A 43 -23.09 1.01 15.32
CA ARG A 43 -22.04 2.02 15.39
C ARG A 43 -20.79 1.36 14.84
N ARG A 44 -20.23 1.92 13.75
CA ARG A 44 -18.93 1.47 13.24
C ARG A 44 -17.99 1.40 14.44
N PRO A 45 -17.41 0.23 14.76
CA PRO A 45 -16.47 0.14 15.86
C PRO A 45 -15.41 1.21 15.64
N MET A 46 -15.22 2.09 16.62
CA MET A 46 -14.16 3.08 16.57
C MET A 46 -12.88 2.29 16.41
N LEU A 47 -12.29 2.35 15.21
CA LEU A 47 -11.09 1.61 14.88
C LEU A 47 -10.01 2.14 15.81
N VAL A 48 -9.52 1.26 16.69
CA VAL A 48 -8.37 1.58 17.53
C VAL A 48 -7.26 2.04 16.56
N PRO A 49 -6.72 3.25 16.71
CA PRO A 49 -5.78 3.75 15.72
C PRO A 49 -4.55 2.83 15.71
N PHE A 50 -4.23 2.28 14.53
CA PHE A 50 -3.05 1.41 14.35
C PHE A 50 -1.79 2.04 14.94
N GLY A 51 -1.62 3.35 14.74
CA GLY A 51 -0.52 4.12 15.28
C GLY A 51 0.50 4.48 14.21
N VAL A 52 1.75 4.62 14.63
CA VAL A 52 2.82 5.15 13.79
C VAL A 52 3.45 4.06 12.94
N ILE A 53 3.47 4.27 11.62
CA ILE A 53 4.35 3.60 10.67
C ILE A 53 5.52 4.54 10.40
N ARG A 54 6.74 4.09 10.70
CA ARG A 54 7.94 4.91 10.48
C ARG A 54 8.66 4.53 9.20
N ILE A 55 8.85 5.50 8.32
CA ILE A 55 9.65 5.36 7.11
C ILE A 55 11.10 5.69 7.46
N ALA A 56 11.93 4.65 7.54
CA ALA A 56 13.37 4.76 7.70
C ALA A 56 14.06 4.50 6.36
N ARG A 57 15.18 5.18 6.13
CA ARG A 57 16.01 4.95 4.95
C ARG A 57 17.48 4.89 5.33
N GLY A 58 18.25 4.18 4.51
CA GLY A 58 19.68 4.02 4.72
C GLY A 58 20.40 3.77 3.40
N VAL A 59 21.66 4.18 3.37
CA VAL A 59 22.62 3.80 2.34
C VAL A 59 23.88 3.30 3.03
N GLY A 60 24.66 2.46 2.36
CA GLY A 60 25.89 1.92 2.89
C GLY A 60 26.76 1.31 1.80
N SER A 61 28.07 1.33 2.03
CA SER A 61 29.07 0.64 1.21
C SER A 61 29.83 -0.37 2.07
N GLY A 62 30.49 -1.32 1.42
CA GLY A 62 31.36 -2.27 2.11
C GLY A 62 32.07 -3.24 1.16
N PRO A 63 33.09 -3.96 1.64
CA PRO A 63 33.94 -4.82 0.80
C PRO A 63 33.20 -6.00 0.15
N THR A 64 31.96 -6.27 0.58
CA THR A 64 31.05 -7.22 -0.04
C THR A 64 29.65 -6.62 -0.12
N VAL A 65 28.80 -7.15 -1.00
CA VAL A 65 27.38 -6.79 -1.06
C VAL A 65 26.69 -6.94 0.31
N GLN A 66 27.06 -7.97 1.08
CA GLN A 66 26.49 -8.20 2.40
C GLN A 66 26.93 -7.14 3.41
N ALA A 67 28.21 -6.73 3.38
CA ALA A 67 28.72 -5.65 4.23
C ALA A 67 28.08 -4.30 3.89
N ALA A 68 27.88 -4.02 2.59
CA ALA A 68 27.18 -2.82 2.14
C ALA A 68 25.72 -2.79 2.64
N ARG A 69 25.03 -3.94 2.56
CA ARG A 69 23.67 -4.10 3.08
C ARG A 69 23.58 -3.90 4.59
N ASP A 70 24.50 -4.50 5.35
CA ASP A 70 24.56 -4.33 6.80
C ASP A 70 24.81 -2.85 7.19
N SER A 71 25.76 -2.20 6.51
CA SER A 71 26.03 -0.77 6.65
C SER A 71 24.80 0.11 6.38
N ALA A 72 24.02 -0.21 5.33
CA ALA A 72 22.76 0.47 5.03
C ALA A 72 21.69 0.24 6.11
N LEU A 73 21.63 -0.96 6.69
CA LEU A 73 20.71 -1.26 7.80
C LEU A 73 21.09 -0.50 9.06
N LEU A 74 22.39 -0.43 9.39
CA LEU A 74 22.90 0.35 10.52
C LEU A 74 22.60 1.84 10.39
N SER A 75 22.76 2.41 9.18
CA SER A 75 22.45 3.81 8.92
C SER A 75 20.96 4.11 9.06
N ALA A 76 20.08 3.17 8.69
CA ALA A 76 18.64 3.25 8.93
C ALA A 76 18.19 2.96 10.38
N GLY A 77 19.10 2.46 11.23
CA GLY A 77 18.81 2.04 12.61
C GLY A 77 18.21 0.64 12.74
N LEU A 78 18.33 -0.19 11.71
CA LEU A 78 17.76 -1.53 11.60
C LEU A 78 18.79 -2.67 11.71
N GLY A 79 20.09 -2.35 11.85
CA GLY A 79 21.18 -3.33 11.80
C GLY A 79 21.13 -4.45 12.85
N ASN A 80 20.39 -4.25 13.94
CA ASN A 80 20.28 -5.22 15.03
C ASN A 80 18.95 -5.99 15.05
N TYR A 81 18.13 -5.90 14.01
CA TYR A 81 16.79 -6.52 13.99
C TYR A 81 16.65 -7.59 12.91
N HIS A 82 15.79 -8.57 13.18
CA HIS A 82 15.26 -9.46 12.16
C HIS A 82 14.14 -8.77 11.40
N LEU A 83 14.30 -8.63 10.08
CA LEU A 83 13.32 -7.98 9.20
C LEU A 83 12.30 -9.01 8.70
N ILE A 84 11.02 -8.76 8.97
CA ILE A 84 9.90 -9.59 8.52
C ILE A 84 9.09 -8.78 7.49
N PRO A 85 9.12 -9.18 6.20
CA PRO A 85 8.44 -8.43 5.15
C PRO A 85 6.92 -8.53 5.25
N LEU A 86 6.26 -7.40 5.00
CA LEU A 86 4.80 -7.27 4.92
C LEU A 86 4.37 -6.93 3.48
N GLY A 87 3.08 -7.13 3.22
CA GLY A 87 2.45 -6.74 1.97
C GLY A 87 2.00 -5.27 1.92
N ALA A 88 1.26 -4.94 0.86
CA ALA A 88 0.96 -3.57 0.43
C ALA A 88 -0.13 -2.80 1.23
N ALA A 89 -0.80 -3.41 2.21
CA ALA A 89 -1.96 -2.79 2.87
C ALA A 89 -1.57 -1.97 4.10
N MET A 90 -2.02 -0.71 4.17
CA MET A 90 -1.88 0.13 5.36
C MET A 90 -3.18 0.07 6.20
N PRO A 91 -3.10 -0.34 7.48
CA PRO A 91 -4.26 -0.41 8.37
C PRO A 91 -4.90 0.96 8.62
N PRO A 92 -6.21 1.02 8.94
CA PRO A 92 -6.82 2.27 9.35
C PRO A 92 -6.24 2.78 10.67
N GLY A 93 -6.22 4.10 10.83
CA GLY A 93 -5.57 4.81 11.92
C GLY A 93 -4.05 4.87 11.84
N SER A 94 -3.46 4.50 10.70
CA SER A 94 -2.01 4.62 10.46
C SER A 94 -1.59 6.08 10.31
N GLN A 95 -0.48 6.44 10.95
CA GLN A 95 0.20 7.73 10.81
C GLN A 95 1.60 7.51 10.26
N ILE A 96 2.02 8.31 9.28
CA ILE A 96 3.35 8.18 8.68
C ILE A 96 4.29 9.20 9.29
N VAL A 97 5.41 8.74 9.84
CA VAL A 97 6.53 9.59 10.24
C VAL A 97 7.78 9.18 9.48
N ARG A 98 8.62 10.15 9.12
CA ARG A 98 9.94 9.88 8.51
C ARG A 98 11.01 9.96 9.57
N GLY A 99 12.00 9.09 9.50
CA GLY A 99 13.18 9.16 10.35
C GLY A 99 13.80 7.82 10.65
N ARG A 100 15.05 7.88 11.10
CA ARG A 100 15.83 6.71 11.53
C ARG A 100 15.13 5.96 12.66
N LEU A 101 15.26 4.63 12.68
CA LEU A 101 14.84 3.83 13.84
C LEU A 101 15.78 4.11 15.02
N GLN A 102 15.20 4.61 16.10
CA GLN A 102 15.88 4.75 17.38
C GLN A 102 15.67 3.44 18.14
N GLY A 103 16.60 2.51 17.97
CA GLY A 103 16.62 1.25 18.71
C GLY A 103 17.34 1.37 20.04
N HIS A 104 16.90 0.60 21.03
CA HIS A 104 17.61 0.44 22.30
C HIS A 104 18.63 -0.71 22.20
N PRO A 105 19.82 -0.65 22.84
CA PRO A 105 20.82 -1.72 22.78
C PRO A 105 20.30 -3.12 23.20
N LEU A 106 19.30 -3.17 24.08
CA LEU A 106 18.65 -4.42 24.52
C LEU A 106 17.71 -5.02 23.46
N GLU A 107 17.49 -4.35 22.33
CA GLU A 107 16.62 -4.81 21.24
C GLU A 107 17.39 -5.60 20.16
N PHE A 108 18.60 -6.06 20.48
CA PHE A 108 19.36 -6.93 19.58
C PHE A 108 18.60 -8.24 19.31
N GLY A 109 18.45 -8.58 18.03
CA GLY A 109 17.73 -9.78 17.58
C GLY A 109 16.20 -9.66 17.61
N GLN A 110 15.63 -8.49 17.91
CA GLN A 110 14.18 -8.34 17.94
C GLN A 110 13.57 -8.28 16.53
N ARG A 111 12.26 -8.47 16.44
CA ARG A 111 11.51 -8.52 15.16
C ARG A 111 11.09 -7.13 14.73
N VAL A 112 11.29 -6.81 13.47
CA VAL A 112 10.73 -5.63 12.81
C VAL A 112 9.85 -6.09 11.65
N TYR A 113 8.57 -5.76 11.72
CA TYR A 113 7.61 -6.00 10.64
C TYR A 113 7.52 -4.75 9.77
N GLY A 114 7.69 -4.90 8.45
CA GLY A 114 7.62 -3.76 7.56
C GLY A 114 7.59 -4.07 6.08
N VAL A 115 7.28 -3.06 5.27
CA VAL A 115 7.46 -3.12 3.81
C VAL A 115 8.89 -2.66 3.50
N LEU A 116 9.62 -3.41 2.69
CA LEU A 116 11.06 -3.20 2.47
C LEU A 116 11.39 -3.06 0.98
N SER A 117 12.08 -1.99 0.62
CA SER A 117 12.83 -1.90 -0.63
C SER A 117 14.32 -1.91 -0.30
N ILE A 118 15.08 -2.86 -0.85
CA ILE A 118 16.53 -2.98 -0.62
C ILE A 118 17.22 -3.35 -1.93
N ALA A 119 18.03 -2.44 -2.44
CA ALA A 119 18.70 -2.57 -3.71
C ALA A 119 20.23 -2.46 -3.54
N THR A 120 20.99 -3.19 -4.34
CA THR A 120 22.46 -3.22 -4.29
C THR A 120 23.07 -3.09 -5.68
N GLU A 121 24.30 -2.55 -5.74
CA GLU A 121 25.10 -2.49 -6.97
C GLU A 121 26.57 -2.67 -6.61
N SER A 122 27.34 -3.27 -7.51
CA SER A 122 28.78 -3.57 -7.32
C SER A 122 29.61 -3.23 -8.55
N ARG A 123 29.00 -2.68 -9.59
CA ARG A 123 29.68 -2.22 -10.80
C ARG A 123 30.02 -0.73 -10.66
N PRO A 124 31.30 -0.35 -10.68
CA PRO A 124 31.72 1.05 -10.67
C PRO A 124 30.99 1.90 -11.73
N GLY A 125 30.62 3.12 -11.33
CA GLY A 125 29.89 4.09 -12.15
C GLY A 125 28.39 3.86 -12.27
N ARG A 126 27.84 2.75 -11.73
CA ARG A 126 26.39 2.47 -11.72
C ARG A 126 25.74 2.97 -10.42
N SER A 127 24.51 3.46 -10.54
CA SER A 127 23.70 3.87 -9.39
C SER A 127 22.63 2.85 -9.08
N VAL A 128 22.20 2.84 -7.83
CA VAL A 128 21.08 2.03 -7.35
C VAL A 128 20.19 2.86 -6.44
N TYR A 129 18.88 2.65 -6.57
CA TYR A 129 17.85 3.33 -5.82
C TYR A 129 16.83 2.31 -5.28
N ALA A 130 16.43 2.52 -4.03
CA ALA A 130 15.35 1.82 -3.37
C ALA A 130 14.30 2.84 -2.95
N GLY A 131 13.02 2.55 -3.18
CA GLY A 131 11.95 3.50 -2.89
C GLY A 131 10.71 2.83 -2.33
N LEU A 132 10.02 3.55 -1.45
CA LEU A 132 8.66 3.29 -1.06
C LEU A 132 7.75 4.41 -1.55
N GLY A 133 6.57 4.03 -2.01
CA GLY A 133 5.47 4.95 -2.29
C GLY A 133 4.26 4.56 -1.44
N TRP A 134 3.45 5.54 -1.03
CA TRP A 134 2.16 5.28 -0.39
C TRP A 134 1.09 6.29 -0.76
N ALA A 135 -0.16 5.84 -0.79
CA ALA A 135 -1.36 6.67 -0.84
C ALA A 135 -2.23 6.34 0.37
N ARG A 136 -2.65 7.34 1.14
CA ARG A 136 -3.41 7.14 2.39
C ARG A 136 -4.60 8.09 2.48
N GLU A 137 -5.71 7.56 2.97
CA GLU A 137 -6.88 8.36 3.30
C GLU A 137 -6.49 9.41 4.37
N PRO A 138 -6.74 10.72 4.16
CA PRO A 138 -6.25 11.77 5.06
C PRO A 138 -6.74 11.65 6.50
N VAL A 139 -7.99 11.22 6.69
CA VAL A 139 -8.63 11.09 8.00
C VAL A 139 -8.55 9.66 8.54
N GLY A 140 -8.87 8.68 7.69
CA GLY A 140 -8.93 7.27 8.09
C GLY A 140 -7.57 6.59 8.22
N GLY A 141 -6.49 7.13 7.63
CA GLY A 141 -5.12 6.62 7.71
C GLY A 141 -4.86 5.31 6.96
N GLN A 142 -5.91 4.57 6.58
CA GLN A 142 -5.80 3.38 5.73
C GLN A 142 -5.32 3.74 4.33
N GLY A 143 -4.71 2.77 3.65
CA GLY A 143 -4.12 3.05 2.35
C GLY A 143 -3.38 1.89 1.74
N LEU A 144 -2.56 2.23 0.74
CA LEU A 144 -1.72 1.31 0.01
C LEU A 144 -0.27 1.80 0.02
N MET A 145 0.64 0.85 0.05
CA MET A 145 2.07 1.06 -0.04
C MET A 145 2.67 0.12 -1.08
N VAL A 146 3.72 0.56 -1.76
CA VAL A 146 4.48 -0.26 -2.71
C VAL A 146 5.96 0.01 -2.54
N ASP A 147 6.76 -1.04 -2.61
CA ASP A 147 8.20 -0.99 -2.74
C ASP A 147 8.64 -1.21 -4.19
N LEU A 148 9.61 -0.43 -4.65
CA LEU A 148 10.26 -0.61 -5.94
C LEU A 148 11.75 -0.30 -5.85
N GLN A 149 12.49 -0.77 -6.84
CA GLN A 149 13.93 -0.58 -6.98
C GLN A 149 14.23 -0.20 -8.42
N ASP A 150 15.23 0.64 -8.61
CA ASP A 150 15.67 1.02 -9.95
C ASP A 150 17.14 1.50 -9.94
N ALA A 151 17.77 1.53 -11.11
CA ALA A 151 19.07 2.18 -11.32
C ALA A 151 18.95 3.68 -11.64
N ASP A 152 17.73 4.20 -11.79
CA ASP A 152 17.41 5.59 -12.14
C ASP A 152 16.30 6.14 -11.23
N GLU A 153 16.57 7.26 -10.56
CA GLU A 153 15.67 7.86 -9.56
C GLU A 153 14.34 8.33 -10.17
N ASP A 154 14.39 8.90 -11.37
CA ASP A 154 13.20 9.42 -12.05
C ASP A 154 12.28 8.28 -12.50
N ARG A 155 12.85 7.19 -13.02
CA ARG A 155 12.10 5.99 -13.38
C ARG A 155 11.51 5.31 -12.15
N LEU A 156 12.26 5.24 -11.04
CA LEU A 156 11.74 4.77 -9.76
C LEU A 156 10.54 5.60 -9.30
N THR A 157 10.67 6.92 -9.30
CA THR A 157 9.59 7.84 -8.89
C THR A 157 8.34 7.66 -9.76
N ARG A 158 8.49 7.62 -11.08
CA ARG A 158 7.37 7.35 -12.00
C ARG A 158 6.75 5.98 -11.76
N GLY A 159 7.57 4.96 -11.49
CA GLY A 159 7.13 3.61 -11.16
C GLY A 159 6.26 3.58 -9.91
N LEU A 160 6.69 4.22 -8.83
CA LEU A 160 5.95 4.30 -7.56
C LEU A 160 4.58 4.96 -7.76
N HIS A 161 4.53 6.09 -8.47
CA HIS A 161 3.29 6.79 -8.78
C HIS A 161 2.36 5.94 -9.65
N THR A 162 2.88 5.38 -10.75
CA THR A 162 2.09 4.57 -11.68
C THR A 162 1.48 3.35 -10.99
N SER A 163 2.29 2.63 -10.21
CA SER A 163 1.85 1.46 -9.46
C SER A 163 0.73 1.80 -8.50
N LEU A 164 0.85 2.85 -7.69
CA LEU A 164 -0.19 3.23 -6.72
C LEU A 164 -1.46 3.76 -7.38
N HIS A 165 -1.37 4.46 -8.50
CA HIS A 165 -2.55 4.85 -9.26
C HIS A 165 -3.29 3.62 -9.81
N HIS A 166 -2.54 2.65 -10.35
CA HIS A 166 -3.13 1.40 -10.85
C HIS A 166 -3.76 0.58 -9.72
N MET A 167 -3.04 0.40 -8.61
CA MET A 167 -3.50 -0.35 -7.44
C MET A 167 -4.76 0.24 -6.80
N GLN A 168 -4.91 1.58 -6.81
CA GLN A 168 -6.12 2.25 -6.37
C GLN A 168 -7.28 1.99 -7.33
N LYS A 169 -7.03 2.13 -8.64
CA LYS A 169 -8.01 1.88 -9.70
C LYS A 169 -8.55 0.46 -9.65
N ASP A 170 -7.68 -0.56 -9.52
CA ASP A 170 -8.08 -1.97 -9.48
C ASP A 170 -9.00 -2.30 -8.30
N ARG A 171 -8.86 -1.56 -7.21
CA ARG A 171 -9.70 -1.72 -6.01
C ARG A 171 -10.93 -0.81 -6.01
N GLY A 172 -11.08 0.06 -7.01
CA GLY A 172 -12.16 1.05 -7.04
C GLY A 172 -12.09 2.05 -5.87
N VAL A 173 -10.90 2.33 -5.35
CA VAL A 173 -10.68 3.24 -4.21
C VAL A 173 -9.88 4.47 -4.62
N SER A 174 -10.00 5.55 -3.84
CA SER A 174 -9.18 6.76 -3.97
C SER A 174 -8.71 7.19 -2.59
N PHE A 175 -7.48 6.83 -2.24
CA PHE A 175 -6.86 7.19 -0.97
C PHE A 175 -6.20 8.57 -1.03
N GLY A 176 -5.96 9.13 -2.22
CA GLY A 176 -5.44 10.48 -2.40
C GLY A 176 -4.07 10.51 -3.09
N PRO A 177 -3.28 11.59 -2.91
CA PRO A 177 -2.01 11.74 -3.61
C PRO A 177 -0.98 10.73 -3.13
N VAL A 178 -0.09 10.34 -4.05
CA VAL A 178 1.06 9.50 -3.75
C VAL A 178 2.15 10.32 -3.08
N SER A 179 2.65 9.82 -1.95
CA SER A 179 3.88 10.27 -1.32
C SER A 179 4.97 9.23 -1.52
N THR A 180 6.22 9.65 -1.52
CA THR A 180 7.38 8.76 -1.69
C THR A 180 8.46 9.01 -0.64
N GLU A 181 9.32 8.01 -0.48
CA GLU A 181 10.64 8.12 0.14
C GLU A 181 11.60 7.26 -0.68
N ILE A 182 12.75 7.82 -1.06
CA ILE A 182 13.76 7.16 -1.90
C ILE A 182 15.13 7.31 -1.24
N ALA A 183 15.92 6.24 -1.30
CA ALA A 183 17.34 6.25 -1.02
C ALA A 183 18.10 5.81 -2.27
N GLY A 184 19.24 6.43 -2.52
CA GLY A 184 20.09 6.11 -3.67
C GLY A 184 21.56 6.30 -3.39
N MET A 185 22.39 5.53 -4.09
CA MET A 185 23.84 5.60 -4.00
C MET A 185 24.47 5.18 -5.33
N GLN A 186 25.56 5.86 -5.72
CA GLN A 186 26.41 5.41 -6.83
C GLN A 186 27.51 4.50 -6.29
N CYS A 187 27.79 3.41 -7.02
CA CYS A 187 28.91 2.54 -6.77
C CYS A 187 30.17 3.15 -7.39
N ASP A 188 31.09 3.65 -6.56
CA ASP A 188 32.37 4.20 -7.05
C ASP A 188 33.47 3.12 -7.12
N SER A 189 33.59 2.31 -6.07
CA SER A 189 34.59 1.25 -5.97
C SER A 189 34.01 0.00 -5.31
N ASP A 190 33.66 0.11 -4.02
CA ASP A 190 33.08 -0.98 -3.24
C ASP A 190 31.59 -1.14 -3.53
N PRO A 191 31.04 -2.37 -3.38
CA PRO A 191 29.61 -2.59 -3.37
C PRO A 191 28.84 -1.58 -2.50
N VAL A 192 27.69 -1.15 -3.00
CA VAL A 192 26.77 -0.23 -2.32
C VAL A 192 25.39 -0.85 -2.14
N CYS A 193 24.67 -0.36 -1.14
CA CYS A 193 23.29 -0.69 -0.87
C CYS A 193 22.49 0.57 -0.57
N ALA A 194 21.29 0.66 -1.14
CA ALA A 194 20.27 1.61 -0.75
C ALA A 194 19.04 0.86 -0.22
N LEU A 195 18.41 1.38 0.83
CA LEU A 195 17.18 0.83 1.35
C LEU A 195 16.21 1.87 1.90
N VAL A 196 14.94 1.53 1.83
CA VAL A 196 13.83 2.24 2.47
C VAL A 196 12.89 1.20 3.07
N VAL A 197 12.51 1.41 4.34
CA VAL A 197 11.65 0.49 5.10
C VAL A 197 10.55 1.28 5.80
N ALA A 198 9.31 0.80 5.64
CA ALA A 198 8.18 1.23 6.45
C ALA A 198 8.03 0.28 7.62
N VAL A 199 8.42 0.72 8.82
CA VAL A 199 8.34 -0.07 10.06
C VAL A 199 6.94 0.06 10.64
N PHE A 200 6.20 -1.04 10.63
CA PHE A 200 4.86 -1.14 11.18
C PHE A 200 4.89 -1.48 12.67
N ARG A 201 5.82 -2.35 13.06
CA ARG A 201 5.93 -2.79 14.45
C ARG A 201 7.32 -3.33 14.75
N CYS A 202 7.77 -3.10 15.98
CA CYS A 202 8.89 -3.83 16.59
C CYS A 202 8.33 -4.72 17.70
N GLU A 203 8.76 -5.98 17.77
CA GLU A 203 8.32 -6.91 18.82
C GLU A 203 9.50 -7.73 19.38
N PRO A 204 9.45 -8.09 20.67
CA PRO A 204 10.33 -9.11 21.23
C PRO A 204 10.26 -10.44 20.44
N TRP A 205 11.32 -11.25 20.41
CA TRP A 205 11.28 -12.62 19.85
C TRP A 205 10.48 -13.57 20.75
#